data_AF-A0A8X8WRB2-F1
#
_entry.id   AF-A0A8X8WRB2-F1
#
_cell.length_a   1.000
_cell.length_b   1.000
_cell.length_c   1.000
_cell.angle_alpha   90.00
_cell.angle_beta   90.00
_cell.angle_gamma   90.00
#
_symmetry.space_group_name_H-M   'P 1'
#
loop_
_entity.id
_entity.type
_entity.pdbx_description
1 polymer ?
#
loop_
_entity_poly.entity_id
_entity_poly.type
_entity_poly.pdbx_seq_one_letter_code
_entity_poly.pdbx_strand_id
1 'polypeptide(L)'
;MFLKTATTRILSRITSTSPHKSQIGVRFLGGQAASPLQESVVEEEMEWENLGFGLVQTDYMYVMKCGEENEFEAGQLSRFGNIELSPSAGVLNYGQGIFEGTKAYRSENGGLFLFRPQENAIRMQIGAERMCMQSPSVHQFIHAVKQTALANRRWVLKAMRRAKDKGFSDVLYLDANNKRDIEEVSSSNVFMLKVFITESSHVNVQQGNVISTPPTNGTILEGITRKSIMDIARDLGYQVEERSIPIQELLSADEVFCTGTAVGVAPVGSITHKGNRVEYKMSTELGCLKLHSTLVGIQRGEIEDSRGWITATPPHKSQIGVRFLGGQAASPLQESVVEEEMEWENLGFGLEQTDYMYVMKCGEEDDEFEAGQLSRFGNIELNPAAGVLNYGQGVFEGTKAYRSGNGGLFLFRPRENAIRMQIGADRMCMQSPSVDQFIHAVKQTALANRRFVLKAMKRAKDKGFSDVLYLDANNKRDIEEVSASNVFMLKDNVISTPPTNGTILEGITRKSIMDIAQDLGYQVYILSEFGQVEERSIPIEELLEADEVFCTGTAVSLAPVGSITYKGNRVEYKMSTELGCLKLHSRLVGIQRGEIEDSRGWLVQIE
;
A
#
# COMPACT_ATOMS: atom_id res chain seq x y z
N MET A 1 35.08 -19.91 -59.03
CA MET A 1 35.15 -21.00 -60.03
C MET A 1 35.65 -22.24 -59.30
N PHE A 2 34.97 -23.39 -59.39
CA PHE A 2 35.31 -24.73 -58.81
C PHE A 2 35.52 -24.81 -57.27
N LEU A 3 34.64 -25.44 -56.48
CA LEU A 3 34.34 -26.88 -56.28
C LEU A 3 35.35 -27.68 -55.40
N LYS A 4 34.83 -28.21 -54.27
CA LYS A 4 34.79 -29.64 -53.81
C LYS A 4 35.94 -30.58 -54.27
N THR A 5 36.51 -31.51 -53.46
CA THR A 5 35.88 -32.43 -52.48
C THR A 5 36.93 -33.21 -51.64
N ALA A 6 36.49 -33.90 -50.57
CA ALA A 6 36.98 -35.23 -50.09
C ALA A 6 38.27 -35.42 -49.23
N THR A 7 38.12 -35.22 -47.92
CA THR A 7 38.20 -36.25 -46.84
C THR A 7 39.28 -37.39 -46.82
N THR A 8 40.34 -37.16 -46.02
CA THR A 8 40.83 -37.97 -44.85
C THR A 8 41.14 -39.49 -44.91
N ARG A 9 42.37 -39.86 -44.47
CA ARG A 9 42.84 -40.95 -43.53
C ARG A 9 44.28 -41.39 -43.92
N ILE A 10 45.24 -41.86 -43.08
CA ILE A 10 45.47 -42.08 -41.62
C ILE A 10 47.02 -42.09 -41.43
N LEU A 11 47.68 -41.37 -40.50
CA LEU A 11 47.80 -41.44 -39.03
C LEU A 11 48.81 -42.48 -38.45
N SER A 12 50.00 -42.03 -38.00
CA SER A 12 50.76 -42.42 -36.77
C SER A 12 52.09 -41.62 -36.74
N ARG A 13 52.76 -41.24 -35.62
CA ARG A 13 52.65 -41.57 -34.17
C ARG A 13 52.64 -40.29 -33.29
N ILE A 14 52.60 -40.47 -31.96
CA ILE A 14 52.08 -39.53 -30.93
C ILE A 14 53.12 -39.17 -29.85
N THR A 15 53.10 -37.90 -29.39
CA THR A 15 53.16 -37.37 -27.99
C THR A 15 53.17 -35.83 -28.09
N SER A 16 52.70 -34.98 -27.15
CA SER A 16 51.89 -35.05 -25.90
C SER A 16 51.62 -33.57 -25.45
N THR A 17 50.64 -33.14 -24.65
CA THR A 17 49.61 -33.77 -23.79
C THR A 17 48.49 -32.76 -23.47
N SER A 18 47.26 -33.23 -23.18
CA SER A 18 46.08 -32.44 -22.70
C SER A 18 45.44 -31.44 -23.69
N PRO A 19 44.12 -31.14 -23.62
CA PRO A 19 42.98 -31.86 -23.03
C PRO A 19 41.97 -32.32 -24.12
N HIS A 20 41.03 -33.22 -23.79
CA HIS A 20 39.87 -33.46 -24.67
C HIS A 20 38.52 -33.55 -23.95
N LYS A 21 37.69 -32.54 -24.18
CA LYS A 21 36.25 -32.76 -24.38
C LYS A 21 36.05 -33.62 -25.62
N SER A 22 35.07 -34.52 -25.61
CA SER A 22 34.54 -35.14 -26.83
C SER A 22 33.03 -35.00 -26.88
N GLN A 23 32.53 -34.18 -27.79
CA GLN A 23 31.12 -34.11 -28.14
C GLN A 23 30.75 -35.28 -29.06
N ILE A 24 29.55 -35.83 -28.90
CA ILE A 24 28.79 -36.43 -30.00
C ILE A 24 27.45 -35.69 -30.03
N GLY A 25 27.00 -35.30 -31.22
CA GLY A 25 25.75 -34.60 -31.42
C GLY A 25 25.04 -35.08 -32.68
N VAL A 26 23.71 -34.95 -32.69
CA VAL A 26 22.85 -35.17 -33.86
C VAL A 26 22.04 -33.89 -34.08
N ARG A 27 21.88 -33.48 -35.33
CA ARG A 27 21.24 -32.21 -35.72
C ARG A 27 20.07 -32.48 -36.66
N PHE A 28 18.96 -31.80 -36.44
CA PHE A 28 17.93 -31.57 -37.47
C PHE A 28 17.85 -30.08 -37.82
N LEU A 29 17.36 -29.81 -39.03
CA LEU A 29 17.16 -28.47 -39.62
C LEU A 29 15.76 -27.97 -39.24
N GLY A 30 15.46 -26.68 -39.06
CA GLY A 30 16.28 -25.48 -39.07
C GLY A 30 15.40 -24.24 -38.86
N GLY A 31 15.97 -23.14 -38.37
CA GLY A 31 15.26 -21.88 -38.06
C GLY A 31 16.14 -21.04 -37.12
N GLN A 32 16.27 -19.73 -37.36
CA GLN A 32 17.26 -18.90 -36.66
C GLN A 32 16.89 -18.70 -35.18
N ALA A 33 17.74 -19.20 -34.29
CA ALA A 33 17.82 -18.74 -32.90
C ALA A 33 18.98 -17.73 -32.77
N ALA A 34 18.80 -16.71 -31.94
CA ALA A 34 19.81 -15.69 -31.68
C ALA A 34 21.11 -16.29 -31.11
N SER A 35 22.23 -15.59 -31.32
CA SER A 35 23.54 -16.00 -30.80
C SER A 35 23.53 -16.11 -29.27
N PRO A 36 24.07 -17.19 -28.67
CA PRO A 36 24.27 -17.23 -27.24
C PRO A 36 25.33 -16.19 -26.86
N LEU A 37 24.92 -15.18 -26.08
CA LEU A 37 25.84 -14.24 -25.46
C LEU A 37 26.75 -15.01 -24.50
N GLN A 38 28.04 -15.06 -24.82
CA GLN A 38 29.07 -15.54 -23.90
C GLN A 38 29.45 -14.38 -22.97
N GLU A 39 28.54 -14.04 -22.04
CA GLU A 39 28.84 -13.06 -20.99
C GLU A 39 29.95 -13.60 -20.09
N SER A 40 31.12 -12.97 -20.17
CA SER A 40 32.15 -13.07 -19.14
C SER A 40 31.66 -12.31 -17.90
N VAL A 41 30.87 -12.97 -17.06
CA VAL A 41 30.50 -12.44 -15.74
C VAL A 41 31.79 -12.29 -14.93
N VAL A 42 32.22 -11.04 -14.76
CA VAL A 42 33.19 -10.68 -13.75
C VAL A 42 32.51 -10.90 -12.41
N GLU A 43 33.02 -11.84 -11.59
CA GLU A 43 32.58 -11.97 -10.21
C GLU A 43 33.16 -10.78 -9.42
N GLU A 44 32.42 -9.69 -9.34
CA GLU A 44 32.72 -8.61 -8.40
C GLU A 44 32.61 -9.16 -6.97
N GLU A 45 33.71 -9.03 -6.20
CA GLU A 45 33.72 -9.35 -4.77
C GLU A 45 32.98 -8.26 -4.00
N MET A 46 31.65 -8.39 -3.93
CA MET A 46 30.77 -7.58 -3.09
C MET A 46 31.28 -7.50 -1.64
N GLU A 47 31.38 -6.30 -1.06
CA GLU A 47 31.98 -6.11 0.27
C GLU A 47 31.04 -6.56 1.40
N TRP A 48 31.15 -7.85 1.75
CA TRP A 48 30.22 -8.57 2.62
C TRP A 48 30.09 -8.05 4.06
N GLU A 49 31.05 -7.28 4.58
CA GLU A 49 30.98 -6.74 5.95
C GLU A 49 30.00 -5.55 6.06
N ASN A 50 29.60 -4.96 4.93
CA ASN A 50 28.66 -3.85 4.87
C ASN A 50 27.18 -4.27 4.78
N LEU A 51 26.88 -5.57 4.61
CA LEU A 51 25.50 -6.08 4.56
C LEU A 51 24.67 -5.70 5.80
N GLY A 52 23.39 -5.43 5.56
CA GLY A 52 22.35 -5.15 6.55
C GLY A 52 20.97 -5.31 5.90
N PHE A 53 19.91 -4.92 6.59
CA PHE A 53 18.53 -5.02 6.08
C PHE A 53 18.17 -3.88 5.10
N GLY A 54 18.98 -3.70 4.06
CA GLY A 54 18.75 -2.78 2.95
C GLY A 54 18.25 -3.50 1.70
N LEU A 55 17.53 -2.78 0.85
CA LEU A 55 17.14 -3.28 -0.47
C LEU A 55 18.38 -3.41 -1.37
N VAL A 56 18.73 -4.65 -1.72
CA VAL A 56 19.79 -4.95 -2.70
C VAL A 56 19.13 -5.43 -3.99
N GLN A 57 19.37 -4.71 -5.10
CA GLN A 57 18.89 -5.12 -6.41
C GLN A 57 19.48 -6.49 -6.81
N THR A 58 18.60 -7.41 -7.20
CA THR A 58 18.99 -8.74 -7.69
C THR A 58 18.91 -8.79 -9.23
N ASP A 59 19.24 -9.93 -9.84
CA ASP A 59 19.34 -10.05 -11.31
C ASP A 59 17.98 -10.09 -12.02
N TYR A 60 16.98 -10.69 -11.37
CA TYR A 60 15.71 -11.08 -11.96
C TYR A 60 14.54 -10.76 -11.06
N MET A 61 13.38 -10.50 -11.66
CA MET A 61 12.09 -10.40 -10.99
C MET A 61 11.07 -11.29 -11.71
N TYR A 62 9.98 -11.63 -11.04
CA TYR A 62 8.86 -12.36 -11.63
C TYR A 62 7.65 -11.44 -11.70
N VAL A 63 7.06 -11.32 -12.88
CA VAL A 63 5.90 -10.46 -13.14
C VAL A 63 4.73 -11.31 -13.59
N MET A 64 3.54 -11.02 -13.06
CA MET A 64 2.28 -11.67 -13.42
C MET A 64 1.20 -10.60 -13.44
N LYS A 65 0.37 -10.59 -14.48
CA LYS A 65 -0.71 -9.61 -14.65
C LYS A 65 -2.05 -10.25 -14.34
N CYS A 66 -2.97 -9.45 -13.82
CA CYS A 66 -4.39 -9.80 -13.76
C CYS A 66 -5.09 -9.13 -14.96
N GLY A 67 -5.80 -9.92 -15.76
CA GLY A 67 -6.54 -9.43 -16.94
C GLY A 67 -7.91 -8.87 -16.57
N GLU A 68 -8.64 -8.37 -17.58
CA GLU A 68 -9.97 -7.76 -17.42
C GLU A 68 -11.03 -8.73 -16.87
N GLU A 69 -10.86 -10.03 -17.09
CA GLU A 69 -11.72 -11.09 -16.52
C GLU A 69 -11.45 -11.40 -15.04
N ASN A 70 -10.58 -10.62 -14.38
CA ASN A 70 -10.07 -10.87 -13.02
C ASN A 70 -9.35 -12.22 -12.86
N GLU A 71 -8.70 -12.69 -13.92
CA GLU A 71 -7.82 -13.86 -13.88
C GLU A 71 -6.34 -13.48 -14.01
N PHE A 72 -5.48 -14.13 -13.21
CA PHE A 72 -4.04 -13.96 -13.30
C PHE A 72 -3.45 -14.80 -14.45
N GLU A 73 -2.82 -14.11 -15.40
CA GLU A 73 -2.13 -14.71 -16.55
C GLU A 73 -0.92 -15.60 -16.13
N ALA A 74 -0.35 -16.32 -17.09
CA ALA A 74 0.93 -16.99 -16.89
C ALA A 74 2.06 -15.96 -16.73
N GLY A 75 2.57 -15.80 -15.51
CA GLY A 75 3.68 -14.89 -15.23
C GLY A 75 5.03 -15.34 -15.82
N GLN A 76 5.99 -14.41 -15.87
CA GLN A 76 7.31 -14.61 -16.47
C GLN A 76 8.44 -14.06 -15.60
N LEU A 77 9.62 -14.67 -15.72
CA LEU A 77 10.87 -14.08 -15.24
C LEU A 77 11.37 -13.03 -16.23
N SER A 78 11.68 -11.83 -15.72
CA SER A 78 12.40 -10.78 -16.45
C SER A 78 13.69 -10.42 -15.71
N ARG A 79 14.62 -9.71 -16.37
CA ARG A 79 15.66 -8.98 -15.63
C ARG A 79 14.99 -8.03 -14.64
N PHE A 80 15.63 -7.79 -13.49
CA PHE A 80 15.18 -6.74 -12.58
C PHE A 80 15.29 -5.39 -13.29
N GLY A 81 14.26 -4.58 -13.17
CA GLY A 81 14.17 -3.22 -13.70
C GLY A 81 12.95 -2.53 -13.14
N ASN A 82 12.78 -1.27 -13.50
CA ASN A 82 11.58 -0.53 -13.15
C ASN A 82 10.34 -1.09 -13.87
N ILE A 83 9.17 -0.85 -13.30
CA ILE A 83 7.87 -1.14 -13.88
C ILE A 83 7.19 0.15 -14.33
N GLU A 84 6.41 0.05 -15.40
CA GLU A 84 5.53 1.13 -15.84
C GLU A 84 4.17 1.02 -15.16
N LEU A 85 3.69 2.12 -14.58
CA LEU A 85 2.36 2.25 -13.99
C LEU A 85 1.68 3.52 -14.48
N SER A 86 0.36 3.46 -14.72
CA SER A 86 -0.41 4.69 -14.97
C SER A 86 -0.35 5.61 -13.74
N PRO A 87 -0.20 6.94 -13.89
CA PRO A 87 -0.39 7.90 -12.81
C PRO A 87 -1.73 7.75 -12.07
N SER A 88 -2.74 7.18 -12.74
CA SER A 88 -4.07 6.91 -12.19
C SER A 88 -4.20 5.58 -11.43
N ALA A 89 -3.11 4.82 -11.23
CA ALA A 89 -3.17 3.51 -10.58
C ALA A 89 -3.68 3.62 -9.13
N GLY A 90 -4.53 2.68 -8.72
CA GLY A 90 -5.16 2.68 -7.39
C GLY A 90 -4.15 2.65 -6.23
N VAL A 91 -3.01 1.99 -6.40
CA VAL A 91 -1.91 1.98 -5.42
C VAL A 91 -1.30 3.37 -5.19
N LEU A 92 -1.26 4.24 -6.22
CA LEU A 92 -0.65 5.58 -6.13
C LEU A 92 -1.60 6.64 -5.56
N ASN A 93 -2.91 6.46 -5.75
CA ASN A 93 -3.92 7.47 -5.42
C ASN A 93 -4.76 7.09 -4.19
N TYR A 94 -5.02 5.80 -3.97
CA TYR A 94 -5.93 5.30 -2.94
C TYR A 94 -5.28 4.24 -2.04
N GLY A 95 -3.96 4.02 -2.16
CA GLY A 95 -3.24 3.01 -1.39
C GLY A 95 -3.71 1.57 -1.66
N GLN A 96 -4.38 1.30 -2.78
CA GLN A 96 -4.89 -0.03 -3.12
C GLN A 96 -3.75 -0.95 -3.57
N GLY A 97 -3.00 -1.48 -2.60
CA GLY A 97 -1.91 -2.43 -2.80
C GLY A 97 -1.66 -3.26 -1.54
N ILE A 98 -1.02 -4.42 -1.73
CA ILE A 98 -0.62 -5.33 -0.66
C ILE A 98 0.76 -5.91 -0.98
N PHE A 99 1.52 -6.28 0.05
CA PHE A 99 2.83 -6.93 -0.09
C PHE A 99 2.92 -8.20 0.75
N GLU A 100 3.92 -9.04 0.48
CA GLU A 100 4.22 -10.23 1.27
C GLU A 100 5.71 -10.36 1.56
N GLY A 101 6.03 -10.88 2.75
CA GLY A 101 7.41 -11.08 3.21
C GLY A 101 7.72 -12.56 3.37
N THR A 102 8.63 -13.08 2.55
CA THR A 102 9.11 -14.48 2.64
C THR A 102 10.61 -14.57 2.37
N LYS A 103 11.26 -15.60 2.90
CA LYS A 103 12.72 -15.79 2.84
C LYS A 103 13.04 -17.09 2.07
N ALA A 104 14.02 -17.03 1.17
CA ALA A 104 14.60 -18.19 0.51
C ALA A 104 15.92 -18.58 1.19
N TYR A 105 16.10 -19.88 1.44
CA TYR A 105 17.21 -20.41 2.23
C TYR A 105 18.04 -21.38 1.41
N ARG A 106 19.35 -21.44 1.67
CA ARG A 106 20.24 -22.44 1.08
C ARG A 106 20.43 -23.63 2.02
N SER A 107 20.13 -24.84 1.54
CA SER A 107 20.42 -26.08 2.25
C SER A 107 21.90 -26.47 2.14
N GLU A 108 22.36 -27.37 3.01
CA GLU A 108 23.77 -27.78 3.09
C GLU A 108 24.27 -28.40 1.77
N ASN A 109 23.44 -29.21 1.12
CA ASN A 109 23.68 -29.77 -0.22
C ASN A 109 23.62 -28.73 -1.37
N GLY A 110 23.45 -27.43 -1.08
CA GLY A 110 23.49 -26.33 -2.03
C GLY A 110 22.15 -25.98 -2.70
N GLY A 111 21.12 -26.80 -2.50
CA GLY A 111 19.74 -26.52 -2.95
C GLY A 111 19.12 -25.29 -2.27
N LEU A 112 17.93 -24.91 -2.74
CA LEU A 112 17.14 -23.83 -2.14
C LEU A 112 15.82 -24.36 -1.58
N PHE A 113 15.36 -23.80 -0.47
CA PHE A 113 14.04 -24.07 0.10
C PHE A 113 13.36 -22.78 0.57
N LEU A 114 12.02 -22.85 0.65
CA LEU A 114 11.14 -21.78 1.14
C LEU A 114 10.44 -22.29 2.40
N PHE A 115 10.26 -21.44 3.41
CA PHE A 115 9.53 -21.81 4.62
C PHE A 115 8.06 -21.40 4.51
N ARG A 116 7.15 -22.40 4.58
CA ARG A 116 5.68 -22.22 4.57
C ARG A 116 5.13 -21.20 3.55
N PRO A 117 5.57 -21.18 2.26
CA PRO A 117 5.10 -20.19 1.29
C PRO A 117 3.60 -20.29 0.97
N GLN A 118 2.94 -21.39 1.35
CA GLN A 118 1.47 -21.53 1.38
C GLN A 118 0.79 -20.49 2.28
N GLU A 119 1.36 -20.21 3.46
CA GLU A 119 0.75 -19.30 4.43
C GLU A 119 0.90 -17.84 3.99
N ASN A 120 2.05 -17.49 3.40
CA ASN A 120 2.24 -16.21 2.73
C ASN A 120 1.18 -16.01 1.63
N ALA A 121 0.91 -17.05 0.82
CA ALA A 121 -0.10 -16.98 -0.22
C ALA A 121 -1.53 -16.81 0.34
N ILE A 122 -1.88 -17.56 1.41
CA ILE A 122 -3.19 -17.42 2.07
C ILE A 122 -3.35 -16.02 2.69
N ARG A 123 -2.29 -15.46 3.29
CA ARG A 123 -2.32 -14.10 3.83
C ARG A 123 -2.44 -13.04 2.73
N MET A 124 -1.80 -13.24 1.57
CA MET A 124 -2.03 -12.42 0.38
C MET A 124 -3.48 -12.52 -0.14
N GLN A 125 -4.13 -13.69 -0.02
CA GLN A 125 -5.54 -13.84 -0.39
C GLN A 125 -6.46 -13.06 0.56
N ILE A 126 -6.26 -13.18 1.87
CA ILE A 126 -7.00 -12.41 2.89
C ILE A 126 -6.76 -10.90 2.74
N GLY A 127 -5.52 -10.49 2.47
CA GLY A 127 -5.17 -9.09 2.22
C GLY A 127 -5.84 -8.54 0.96
N ALA A 128 -5.86 -9.31 -0.12
CA ALA A 128 -6.51 -8.92 -1.37
C ALA A 128 -8.03 -8.77 -1.21
N GLU A 129 -8.69 -9.74 -0.56
CA GLU A 129 -10.12 -9.69 -0.22
C GLU A 129 -10.44 -8.41 0.57
N ARG A 130 -9.64 -8.09 1.60
CA ARG A 130 -9.81 -6.88 2.41
C ARG A 130 -9.59 -5.57 1.63
N MET A 131 -8.78 -5.58 0.58
CA MET A 131 -8.50 -4.42 -0.28
C MET A 131 -9.39 -4.38 -1.53
N CYS A 132 -10.39 -5.26 -1.63
CA CYS A 132 -11.24 -5.44 -2.82
C CYS A 132 -10.41 -5.68 -4.11
N MET A 133 -9.35 -6.47 -4.00
CA MET A 133 -8.42 -6.82 -5.08
C MET A 133 -8.53 -8.31 -5.43
N GLN A 134 -8.27 -8.64 -6.69
CA GLN A 134 -8.06 -10.03 -7.09
C GLN A 134 -6.73 -10.55 -6.52
N SER A 135 -6.72 -11.80 -6.07
CA SER A 135 -5.51 -12.48 -5.56
C SER A 135 -5.07 -13.62 -6.48
N PRO A 136 -3.75 -13.88 -6.62
CA PRO A 136 -3.29 -15.10 -7.28
C PRO A 136 -3.67 -16.34 -6.48
N SER A 137 -3.78 -17.48 -7.16
CA SER A 137 -3.91 -18.77 -6.47
C SER A 137 -2.66 -19.08 -5.64
N VAL A 138 -2.83 -19.86 -4.57
CA VAL A 138 -1.71 -20.38 -3.76
C VAL A 138 -0.64 -21.06 -4.63
N HIS A 139 -1.05 -21.75 -5.70
CA HIS A 139 -0.11 -22.35 -6.64
C HIS A 139 0.68 -21.30 -7.45
N GLN A 140 0.02 -20.29 -8.01
CA GLN A 140 0.68 -19.21 -8.76
C GLN A 140 1.67 -18.42 -7.88
N PHE A 141 1.28 -18.06 -6.66
CA PHE A 141 2.17 -17.39 -5.70
C PHE A 141 3.42 -18.22 -5.41
N ILE A 142 3.25 -19.49 -5.03
CA ILE A 142 4.38 -20.38 -4.72
C ILE A 142 5.25 -20.61 -5.96
N HIS A 143 4.67 -20.67 -7.16
CA HIS A 143 5.42 -20.77 -8.40
C HIS A 143 6.29 -19.53 -8.61
N ALA A 144 5.71 -18.33 -8.54
CA ALA A 144 6.41 -17.05 -8.69
C ALA A 144 7.61 -16.94 -7.73
N VAL A 145 7.38 -17.15 -6.43
CA VAL A 145 8.45 -17.09 -5.41
C VAL A 145 9.56 -18.12 -5.68
N LYS A 146 9.22 -19.34 -6.11
CA LYS A 146 10.21 -20.36 -6.48
C LYS A 146 11.04 -19.94 -7.69
N GLN A 147 10.43 -19.39 -8.74
CA GLN A 147 11.16 -18.94 -9.93
C GLN A 147 12.12 -17.79 -9.58
N THR A 148 11.65 -16.77 -8.85
CA THR A 148 12.49 -15.65 -8.40
C THR A 148 13.67 -16.12 -7.56
N ALA A 149 13.45 -17.04 -6.60
CA ALA A 149 14.52 -17.58 -5.75
C ALA A 149 15.55 -18.41 -6.53
N LEU A 150 15.11 -19.20 -7.51
CA LEU A 150 15.99 -20.02 -8.37
C LEU A 150 16.81 -19.16 -9.35
N ALA A 151 16.18 -18.15 -9.95
CA ALA A 151 16.86 -17.20 -10.84
C ALA A 151 17.92 -16.40 -10.09
N ASN A 152 17.56 -15.86 -8.92
CA ASN A 152 18.46 -15.08 -8.07
C ASN A 152 19.32 -15.94 -7.12
N ARG A 153 19.53 -17.22 -7.43
CA ARG A 153 20.21 -18.17 -6.52
C ARG A 153 21.59 -17.72 -6.05
N ARG A 154 22.30 -16.81 -6.74
CA ARG A 154 23.61 -16.29 -6.30
C ARG A 154 23.50 -15.33 -5.10
N TRP A 155 22.39 -14.61 -5.00
CA TRP A 155 22.07 -13.65 -3.93
C TRP A 155 21.58 -14.31 -2.65
N VAL A 156 21.21 -15.59 -2.67
CA VAL A 156 20.86 -16.35 -1.45
C VAL A 156 22.14 -16.76 -0.72
N LEU A 157 22.66 -15.85 0.11
CA LEU A 157 23.99 -15.95 0.75
C LEU A 157 24.07 -17.13 1.74
N LYS A 158 25.09 -18.00 1.68
CA LYS A 158 26.54 -17.78 1.91
C LYS A 158 26.92 -17.37 3.33
N ALA A 159 26.18 -16.49 4.03
CA ALA A 159 26.50 -16.14 5.42
C ALA A 159 26.40 -17.35 6.36
N MET A 160 25.24 -18.04 6.33
CA MET A 160 25.02 -19.31 7.04
C MET A 160 26.01 -20.41 6.65
N ARG A 161 26.40 -20.49 5.37
CA ARG A 161 27.39 -21.48 4.94
C ARG A 161 28.79 -21.13 5.50
N ARG A 162 29.23 -19.88 5.43
CA ARG A 162 30.51 -19.42 5.98
C ARG A 162 30.56 -19.52 7.52
N ALA A 163 29.43 -19.36 8.18
CA ALA A 163 29.29 -19.65 9.61
C ALA A 163 29.55 -21.14 9.89
N LYS A 164 28.85 -22.04 9.17
CA LYS A 164 29.04 -23.50 9.26
C LYS A 164 30.45 -23.95 8.88
N ASP A 165 31.04 -23.40 7.82
CA ASP A 165 32.42 -23.66 7.39
C ASP A 165 33.45 -23.24 8.46
N LYS A 166 33.10 -22.29 9.33
CA LYS A 166 33.89 -21.86 10.50
C LYS A 166 33.48 -22.56 11.82
N GLY A 167 32.56 -23.51 11.79
CA GLY A 167 32.10 -24.27 12.95
C GLY A 167 30.98 -23.62 13.77
N PHE A 168 30.30 -22.60 13.26
CA PHE A 168 29.14 -21.96 13.90
C PHE A 168 27.81 -22.49 13.34
N SER A 169 26.76 -22.59 14.16
CA SER A 169 25.44 -23.08 13.73
C SER A 169 24.66 -22.06 12.90
N ASP A 170 24.71 -20.79 13.33
CA ASP A 170 23.90 -19.68 12.82
C ASP A 170 24.69 -18.35 12.72
N VAL A 171 24.04 -17.31 12.20
CA VAL A 171 24.58 -15.95 12.02
C VAL A 171 23.79 -14.97 12.88
N LEU A 172 24.48 -14.17 13.69
CA LEU A 172 23.92 -12.97 14.35
C LEU A 172 24.10 -11.76 13.42
N TYR A 173 23.01 -11.04 13.13
CA TYR A 173 23.02 -9.79 12.37
C TYR A 173 23.11 -8.58 13.29
N LEU A 174 23.81 -7.55 12.82
CA LEU A 174 23.96 -6.26 13.47
C LEU A 174 23.40 -5.17 12.55
N ASP A 175 22.93 -4.06 13.14
CA ASP A 175 22.39 -2.90 12.43
C ASP A 175 23.25 -2.49 11.23
N ALA A 176 22.58 -2.19 10.12
CA ALA A 176 23.20 -1.86 8.85
C ALA A 176 24.16 -0.67 8.96
N ASN A 177 23.80 0.35 9.74
CA ASN A 177 24.41 1.67 9.74
C ASN A 177 25.64 1.75 10.65
N ASN A 178 25.51 1.24 11.88
CA ASN A 178 26.47 1.43 12.96
C ASN A 178 27.27 0.16 13.30
N LYS A 179 26.85 -1.02 12.81
CA LYS A 179 27.45 -2.34 13.07
C LYS A 179 27.69 -2.60 14.58
N ARG A 180 26.86 -2.02 15.44
CA ARG A 180 26.97 -2.03 16.91
C ARG A 180 25.80 -2.74 17.57
N ASP A 181 24.59 -2.49 17.12
CA ASP A 181 23.37 -2.98 17.76
C ASP A 181 22.87 -4.25 17.08
N ILE A 182 22.21 -5.15 17.81
CA ILE A 182 21.78 -6.47 17.30
C ILE A 182 20.38 -6.38 16.67
N GLU A 183 20.13 -7.18 15.62
CA GLU A 183 18.82 -7.24 14.95
C GLU A 183 18.16 -8.64 15.10
N GLU A 184 18.62 -9.62 14.33
CA GLU A 184 18.10 -11.00 14.30
C GLU A 184 19.26 -12.01 14.37
N VAL A 185 18.95 -13.24 14.80
CA VAL A 185 19.81 -14.40 14.53
C VAL A 185 19.17 -15.18 13.40
N SER A 186 19.83 -15.21 12.23
CA SER A 186 19.42 -16.00 11.07
C SER A 186 18.02 -15.64 10.53
N SER A 187 16.96 -16.31 10.99
CA SER A 187 15.56 -15.98 10.68
C SER A 187 14.69 -15.85 11.93
N SER A 188 15.31 -15.57 13.07
CA SER A 188 14.71 -15.57 14.40
C SER A 188 15.00 -14.27 15.13
N ASN A 189 13.99 -13.76 15.83
CA ASN A 189 14.16 -12.63 16.73
C ASN A 189 15.04 -13.05 17.92
N VAL A 190 15.96 -12.19 18.34
CA VAL A 190 16.89 -12.46 19.44
C VAL A 190 16.41 -11.78 20.73
N PHE A 191 16.65 -12.45 21.85
CA PHE A 191 16.34 -11.99 23.19
C PHE A 191 17.56 -12.19 24.08
N MET A 192 17.76 -11.26 25.02
CA MET A 192 18.71 -11.41 26.11
C MET A 192 17.97 -11.38 27.46
N LEU A 193 18.46 -12.18 28.40
CA LEU A 193 18.04 -12.19 29.79
C LEU A 193 19.16 -11.63 30.66
N LYS A 194 18.80 -10.75 31.61
CA LYS A 194 19.62 -10.38 32.76
C LYS A 194 18.93 -10.81 34.06
N VAL A 195 19.67 -11.54 34.89
CA VAL A 195 19.20 -12.08 36.16
C VAL A 195 19.74 -11.22 37.30
N PHE A 196 18.83 -10.72 38.15
CA PHE A 196 19.20 -9.89 39.29
C PHE A 196 19.02 -10.69 40.58
N ILE A 197 20.13 -11.07 41.22
CA ILE A 197 20.11 -11.80 42.49
C ILE A 197 19.92 -10.78 43.63
N THR A 198 18.73 -10.74 44.21
CA THR A 198 18.46 -9.97 45.43
C THR A 198 18.83 -10.79 46.68
N GLU A 199 20.05 -10.61 47.20
CA GLU A 199 20.39 -11.06 48.55
C GLU A 199 19.52 -10.30 49.57
N SER A 200 18.49 -10.96 50.09
CA SER A 200 17.49 -10.31 50.93
C SER A 200 17.89 -10.26 52.39
N SER A 201 18.28 -9.07 52.86
CA SER A 201 18.04 -8.67 54.26
C SER A 201 17.66 -7.19 54.37
N HIS A 202 16.35 -6.96 54.22
CA HIS A 202 15.61 -5.71 54.44
C HIS A 202 15.72 -4.60 53.38
N VAL A 203 14.57 -3.95 53.16
CA VAL A 203 14.25 -2.86 52.19
C VAL A 203 13.96 -3.35 50.76
N ASN A 204 12.81 -2.91 50.23
CA ASN A 204 12.28 -3.29 48.92
C ASN A 204 13.16 -2.78 47.76
N VAL A 205 13.57 -3.68 46.86
CA VAL A 205 14.08 -3.34 45.53
C VAL A 205 13.34 -4.21 44.50
N GLN A 206 12.46 -3.59 43.70
CA GLN A 206 11.81 -4.25 42.56
C GLN A 206 12.74 -4.25 41.34
N GLN A 207 13.86 -4.98 41.40
CA GLN A 207 14.60 -5.39 40.21
C GLN A 207 14.40 -6.89 40.00
N GLY A 208 13.31 -7.20 39.29
CA GLY A 208 13.08 -8.54 38.75
C GLY A 208 13.98 -8.81 37.54
N ASN A 209 14.00 -10.05 37.08
CA ASN A 209 14.77 -10.44 35.89
C ASN A 209 14.25 -9.68 34.65
N VAL A 210 15.18 -9.15 33.85
CA VAL A 210 14.87 -8.32 32.67
C VAL A 210 15.12 -9.12 31.40
N ILE A 211 14.12 -9.16 30.52
CA ILE A 211 14.21 -9.69 29.17
C ILE A 211 14.16 -8.52 28.18
N SER A 212 15.22 -8.32 27.42
CA SER A 212 15.28 -7.27 26.39
C SER A 212 15.33 -7.88 24.99
N THR A 213 14.66 -7.26 24.01
CA THR A 213 14.70 -7.64 22.58
C THR A 213 14.72 -6.39 21.69
N PRO A 214 15.34 -6.43 20.49
CA PRO A 214 15.32 -5.30 19.55
C PRO A 214 13.89 -4.92 19.13
N PRO A 215 13.58 -3.61 18.90
CA PRO A 215 12.25 -3.13 18.58
C PRO A 215 11.89 -3.37 17.10
N THR A 216 10.61 -3.53 16.78
CA THR A 216 10.13 -3.86 15.42
C THR A 216 9.73 -2.63 14.59
N ASN A 217 10.10 -1.42 15.02
CA ASN A 217 9.79 -0.16 14.33
C ASN A 217 10.80 0.17 13.20
N GLY A 218 11.29 -0.86 12.51
CA GLY A 218 12.37 -0.75 11.53
C GLY A 218 12.62 -2.06 10.78
N THR A 219 13.87 -2.53 10.82
CA THR A 219 14.39 -3.66 10.03
C THR A 219 13.99 -5.06 10.54
N ILE A 220 13.57 -5.16 11.80
CA ILE A 220 13.33 -6.43 12.50
C ILE A 220 11.87 -6.89 12.31
N LEU A 221 11.68 -8.16 11.93
CA LEU A 221 10.36 -8.72 11.68
C LEU A 221 9.55 -8.85 12.99
N GLU A 222 8.29 -8.39 13.01
CA GLU A 222 7.35 -8.64 14.13
C GLU A 222 6.91 -10.12 14.15
N GLY A 223 7.77 -10.99 14.70
CA GLY A 223 7.48 -12.41 14.84
C GLY A 223 6.31 -12.68 15.81
N ILE A 224 5.33 -13.47 15.39
CA ILE A 224 4.23 -13.92 16.27
C ILE A 224 4.80 -14.63 17.51
N THR A 225 5.81 -15.48 17.34
CA THR A 225 6.48 -16.16 18.46
C THR A 225 7.24 -15.19 19.38
N ARG A 226 7.83 -14.11 18.85
CA ARG A 226 8.42 -13.02 19.66
C ARG A 226 7.34 -12.38 20.54
N LYS A 227 6.18 -12.03 19.96
CA LYS A 227 5.04 -11.43 20.68
C LYS A 227 4.51 -12.33 21.79
N SER A 228 4.21 -13.60 21.48
CA SER A 228 3.76 -14.58 22.48
C SER A 228 4.76 -14.78 23.62
N ILE A 229 6.07 -14.76 23.34
CA ILE A 229 7.09 -14.91 24.39
C ILE A 229 7.24 -13.65 25.25
N MET A 230 7.07 -12.44 24.69
CA MET A 230 7.00 -11.23 25.51
C MET A 230 5.79 -11.23 26.46
N ASP A 231 4.63 -11.70 25.99
CA ASP A 231 3.43 -11.82 26.82
C ASP A 231 3.58 -12.90 27.91
N ILE A 232 4.07 -14.10 27.56
CA ILE A 232 4.40 -15.15 28.54
C ILE A 232 5.44 -14.66 29.56
N ALA A 233 6.45 -13.90 29.13
CA ALA A 233 7.45 -13.33 30.03
C ALA A 233 6.82 -12.34 31.04
N ARG A 234 5.91 -11.46 30.59
CA ARG A 234 5.15 -10.57 31.49
C ARG A 234 4.28 -11.37 32.48
N ASP A 235 3.58 -12.40 32.00
CA ASP A 235 2.72 -13.26 32.83
C ASP A 235 3.52 -14.08 33.86
N LEU A 236 4.79 -14.38 33.57
CA LEU A 236 5.74 -15.01 34.50
C LEU A 236 6.51 -14.01 35.39
N GLY A 237 6.20 -12.71 35.32
CA GLY A 237 6.78 -11.68 36.19
C GLY A 237 8.14 -11.13 35.76
N TYR A 238 8.59 -11.37 34.53
CA TYR A 238 9.77 -10.71 33.97
C TYR A 238 9.45 -9.26 33.57
N GLN A 239 10.41 -8.36 33.74
CA GLN A 239 10.36 -7.05 33.08
C GLN A 239 10.74 -7.27 31.60
N VAL A 240 9.93 -6.75 30.68
CA VAL A 240 10.12 -6.96 29.24
C VAL A 240 10.32 -5.62 28.53
N GLU A 241 11.47 -5.47 27.87
CA GLU A 241 11.91 -4.25 27.19
C GLU A 241 12.06 -4.46 25.69
N GLU A 242 11.47 -3.56 24.89
CA GLU A 242 11.71 -3.47 23.45
C GLU A 242 12.63 -2.27 23.20
N ARG A 243 13.93 -2.52 22.98
CA ARG A 243 14.95 -1.48 22.87
C ARG A 243 16.16 -1.91 22.05
N SER A 244 16.94 -0.96 21.56
CA SER A 244 18.25 -1.26 20.95
C SER A 244 19.17 -1.91 22.00
N ILE A 245 19.90 -2.95 21.56
CA ILE A 245 20.82 -3.73 22.39
C ILE A 245 22.17 -3.75 21.68
N PRO A 246 23.19 -3.05 22.20
CA PRO A 246 24.54 -3.12 21.70
C PRO A 246 25.12 -4.53 21.84
N ILE A 247 25.91 -4.98 20.86
CA ILE A 247 26.58 -6.30 20.88
C ILE A 247 27.42 -6.53 22.13
N GLN A 248 28.04 -5.47 22.69
CA GLN A 248 28.80 -5.57 23.94
C GLN A 248 27.91 -5.86 25.16
N GLU A 249 26.65 -5.45 25.13
CA GLU A 249 25.68 -5.76 26.18
C GLU A 249 25.14 -7.20 26.03
N LEU A 250 24.91 -7.66 24.79
CA LEU A 250 24.52 -9.04 24.53
C LEU A 250 25.59 -10.04 25.00
N LEU A 251 26.87 -9.71 24.81
CA LEU A 251 28.00 -10.49 25.30
C LEU A 251 28.10 -10.54 26.84
N SER A 252 27.32 -9.72 27.56
CA SER A 252 27.24 -9.72 29.04
C SER A 252 25.89 -10.24 29.57
N ALA A 253 25.07 -10.90 28.74
CA ALA A 253 23.79 -11.47 29.15
C ALA A 253 23.97 -12.79 29.94
N ASP A 254 23.04 -13.09 30.85
CA ASP A 254 23.03 -14.36 31.59
C ASP A 254 22.52 -15.51 30.71
N GLU A 255 21.46 -15.25 29.93
CA GLU A 255 21.02 -16.12 28.83
C GLU A 255 20.78 -15.31 27.55
N VAL A 256 20.99 -15.96 26.41
CA VAL A 256 20.54 -15.49 25.10
C VAL A 256 19.71 -16.59 24.46
N PHE A 257 18.58 -16.22 23.87
CA PHE A 257 17.72 -17.15 23.16
C PHE A 257 17.09 -16.50 21.92
N CYS A 258 16.59 -17.34 21.02
CA CYS A 258 16.01 -16.95 19.75
C CYS A 258 14.59 -17.50 19.64
N THR A 259 13.67 -16.72 19.06
CA THR A 259 12.29 -17.17 18.83
C THR A 259 11.97 -17.27 17.34
N GLY A 260 11.11 -18.21 16.98
CA GLY A 260 10.66 -18.37 15.60
C GLY A 260 9.76 -19.58 15.42
N THR A 261 8.83 -19.51 14.49
CA THR A 261 7.76 -20.52 14.30
C THR A 261 8.28 -21.95 14.09
N ALA A 262 9.48 -22.13 13.54
CA ALA A 262 10.08 -23.44 13.30
C ALA A 262 10.77 -24.05 14.55
N VAL A 263 11.18 -23.22 15.51
CA VAL A 263 12.02 -23.63 16.66
C VAL A 263 11.35 -23.35 18.02
N GLY A 264 10.24 -22.62 18.04
CA GLY A 264 9.61 -22.11 19.25
C GLY A 264 10.52 -21.08 19.93
N VAL A 265 11.26 -21.55 20.95
CA VAL A 265 12.27 -20.78 21.70
C VAL A 265 13.52 -21.65 21.77
N ALA A 266 14.60 -21.20 21.16
CA ALA A 266 15.86 -21.94 21.06
C ALA A 266 16.98 -21.23 21.85
N PRO A 267 17.71 -21.94 22.74
CA PRO A 267 18.81 -21.35 23.49
C PRO A 267 20.04 -21.11 22.60
N VAL A 268 20.75 -20.00 22.85
CA VAL A 268 22.05 -19.71 22.21
C VAL A 268 23.16 -20.09 23.18
N GLY A 269 23.85 -21.20 22.92
CA GLY A 269 24.92 -21.70 23.80
C GLY A 269 26.22 -20.88 23.76
N SER A 270 26.51 -20.19 22.65
CA SER A 270 27.69 -19.32 22.54
C SER A 270 27.56 -18.31 21.41
N ILE A 271 28.16 -17.12 21.58
CA ILE A 271 28.30 -16.11 20.52
C ILE A 271 29.79 -15.81 20.33
N THR A 272 30.23 -15.68 19.09
CA THR A 272 31.61 -15.28 18.74
C THR A 272 31.59 -13.98 17.94
N HIS A 273 32.20 -12.92 18.47
CA HIS A 273 32.26 -11.61 17.85
C HIS A 273 33.72 -11.09 17.85
N LYS A 274 34.23 -10.70 16.68
CA LYS A 274 35.63 -10.24 16.46
C LYS A 274 36.70 -11.16 17.09
N GLY A 275 36.45 -12.47 17.06
CA GLY A 275 37.35 -13.50 17.61
C GLY A 275 37.17 -13.79 19.11
N ASN A 276 36.43 -12.96 19.86
CA ASN A 276 36.06 -13.26 21.24
C ASN A 276 34.82 -14.18 21.27
N ARG A 277 34.90 -15.31 21.98
CA ARG A 277 33.80 -16.27 22.16
C ARG A 277 33.31 -16.22 23.61
N VAL A 278 32.03 -15.92 23.78
CA VAL A 278 31.29 -16.01 25.05
C VAL A 278 30.39 -17.23 25.01
N GLU A 279 30.31 -17.96 26.12
CA GLU A 279 29.42 -19.12 26.29
C GLU A 279 28.39 -18.82 27.37
N TYR A 280 27.14 -19.19 27.12
CA TYR A 280 26.00 -18.91 28.00
C TYR A 280 25.56 -20.18 28.71
N LYS A 281 25.18 -20.05 29.99
CA LYS A 281 24.67 -21.18 30.79
C LYS A 281 23.17 -21.05 30.92
N MET A 282 22.44 -22.04 30.40
CA MET A 282 20.97 -22.06 30.50
C MET A 282 20.53 -22.46 31.90
N SER A 283 19.60 -21.70 32.48
CA SER A 283 18.86 -22.10 33.68
C SER A 283 17.88 -23.22 33.35
N THR A 284 17.71 -24.16 34.29
CA THR A 284 16.66 -25.18 34.23
C THR A 284 15.31 -24.68 34.75
N GLU A 285 15.29 -23.53 35.43
CA GLU A 285 14.12 -23.03 36.20
C GLU A 285 13.59 -21.69 35.69
N LEU A 286 14.43 -20.92 34.99
CA LEU A 286 14.13 -19.57 34.47
C LEU A 286 14.42 -19.49 32.96
N GLY A 287 14.22 -18.31 32.38
CA GLY A 287 14.67 -17.98 31.03
C GLY A 287 14.13 -18.89 29.93
N CYS A 288 15.00 -19.27 29.00
CA CYS A 288 14.65 -19.91 27.73
C CYS A 288 13.78 -21.16 27.90
N LEU A 289 14.13 -22.07 28.82
CA LEU A 289 13.42 -23.33 29.00
C LEU A 289 12.04 -23.15 29.64
N LYS A 290 11.90 -22.18 30.54
CA LYS A 290 10.61 -21.86 31.17
C LYS A 290 9.66 -21.21 30.16
N LEU A 291 10.17 -20.28 29.34
CA LEU A 291 9.41 -19.64 28.26
C LEU A 291 8.97 -20.66 27.19
N HIS A 292 9.87 -21.56 26.79
CA HIS A 292 9.57 -22.65 25.85
C HIS A 292 8.46 -23.59 26.37
N SER A 293 8.61 -24.07 27.61
CA SER A 293 7.65 -25.03 28.19
C SER A 293 6.27 -24.42 28.40
N THR A 294 6.17 -23.15 28.80
CA THR A 294 4.88 -22.46 28.88
C THR A 294 4.24 -22.29 27.49
N LEU A 295 5.00 -21.87 26.47
CA LEU A 295 4.47 -21.71 25.10
C LEU A 295 3.95 -23.04 24.53
N VAL A 296 4.71 -24.12 24.67
CA VAL A 296 4.31 -25.46 24.19
C VAL A 296 3.13 -26.01 24.98
N GLY A 297 3.09 -25.79 26.30
CA GLY A 297 1.98 -26.19 27.14
C GLY A 297 0.66 -25.52 26.71
N ILE A 298 0.70 -24.21 26.42
CA ILE A 298 -0.46 -23.50 25.85
C ILE A 298 -0.83 -24.12 24.48
N GLN A 299 0.12 -24.23 23.55
CA GLN A 299 -0.11 -24.78 22.20
C GLN A 299 -0.74 -26.18 22.17
N ARG A 300 -0.57 -26.98 23.24
CA ARG A 300 -1.14 -28.32 23.37
C ARG A 300 -2.44 -28.38 24.18
N GLY A 301 -2.88 -27.28 24.78
CA GLY A 301 -3.97 -27.25 25.75
C GLY A 301 -3.62 -27.89 27.10
N GLU A 302 -2.33 -28.05 27.40
CA GLU A 302 -1.80 -28.51 28.69
C GLU A 302 -1.78 -27.37 29.73
N ILE A 303 -1.72 -26.12 29.26
CA ILE A 303 -1.82 -24.88 30.06
C ILE A 303 -3.00 -24.05 29.52
N GLU A 304 -3.72 -23.40 30.43
CA GLU A 304 -4.85 -22.52 30.07
C GLU A 304 -4.42 -21.36 29.18
N ASP A 305 -5.14 -21.20 28.06
CA ASP A 305 -4.97 -20.10 27.12
C ASP A 305 -5.77 -18.88 27.56
N SER A 306 -5.25 -18.16 28.54
CA SER A 306 -5.86 -16.94 29.11
C SER A 306 -6.01 -15.78 28.10
N ARG A 307 -5.41 -15.90 26.91
CA ARG A 307 -5.33 -14.85 25.88
C ARG A 307 -6.04 -15.20 24.57
N GLY A 308 -6.66 -16.38 24.47
CA GLY A 308 -7.45 -16.81 23.30
C GLY A 308 -6.62 -17.03 22.03
N TRP A 309 -5.36 -17.44 22.17
CA TRP A 309 -4.45 -17.78 21.07
C TRP A 309 -4.83 -19.06 20.30
N ILE A 310 -5.66 -19.94 20.87
CA ILE A 310 -6.01 -21.25 20.32
C ILE A 310 -7.45 -21.24 19.80
N THR A 311 -7.62 -21.43 18.49
CA THR A 311 -8.94 -21.64 17.87
C THR A 311 -9.07 -23.08 17.38
N ALA A 312 -10.09 -23.79 17.85
CA ALA A 312 -10.37 -25.16 17.42
C ALA A 312 -10.99 -25.19 16.01
N THR A 313 -10.41 -25.97 15.09
CA THR A 313 -10.98 -26.20 13.75
C THR A 313 -11.71 -27.55 13.69
N PRO A 314 -12.94 -27.63 13.14
CA PRO A 314 -13.63 -28.90 12.96
C PRO A 314 -12.98 -29.75 11.85
N PRO A 315 -13.05 -31.09 11.93
CA PRO A 315 -12.37 -31.98 10.98
C PRO A 315 -13.00 -31.93 9.58
N HIS A 316 -12.27 -31.38 8.62
CA HIS A 316 -12.71 -31.25 7.24
C HIS A 316 -12.73 -32.60 6.51
N LYS A 317 -13.92 -33.07 6.09
CA LYS A 317 -14.06 -34.12 5.08
C LYS A 317 -14.25 -33.44 3.72
N SER A 318 -13.28 -33.57 2.82
CA SER A 318 -13.45 -33.17 1.41
C SER A 318 -14.07 -34.30 0.59
N GLN A 319 -15.21 -34.01 -0.03
CA GLN A 319 -15.72 -34.71 -1.21
C GLN A 319 -15.90 -33.68 -2.32
N ILE A 320 -15.81 -34.16 -3.57
CA ILE A 320 -15.89 -33.44 -4.87
C ILE A 320 -14.51 -33.29 -5.55
N GLY A 321 -14.46 -33.80 -6.78
CA GLY A 321 -13.43 -33.52 -7.78
C GLY A 321 -14.10 -33.12 -9.09
N VAL A 322 -13.40 -32.37 -9.94
CA VAL A 322 -13.96 -31.81 -11.19
C VAL A 322 -13.15 -32.29 -12.40
N ARG A 323 -13.84 -32.47 -13.53
CA ARG A 323 -13.34 -33.05 -14.78
C ARG A 323 -13.37 -31.99 -15.89
N PHE A 324 -12.24 -31.80 -16.59
CA PHE A 324 -12.15 -30.88 -17.73
C PHE A 324 -12.64 -31.52 -19.03
N LEU A 325 -13.23 -30.71 -19.93
CA LEU A 325 -13.51 -31.08 -21.33
C LEU A 325 -13.27 -29.88 -22.27
N GLY A 326 -12.35 -30.09 -23.22
CA GLY A 326 -12.37 -29.59 -24.60
C GLY A 326 -12.54 -28.09 -24.89
N GLY A 327 -11.50 -27.46 -25.43
CA GLY A 327 -11.60 -26.16 -26.11
C GLY A 327 -11.58 -26.27 -27.65
N GLN A 328 -11.78 -25.13 -28.32
CA GLN A 328 -11.36 -24.87 -29.71
C GLN A 328 -11.13 -23.35 -29.92
N ALA A 329 -10.44 -22.96 -30.98
CA ALA A 329 -9.81 -21.63 -31.08
C ALA A 329 -10.13 -20.83 -32.36
N ALA A 330 -10.05 -19.51 -32.21
CA ALA A 330 -9.72 -18.46 -33.19
C ALA A 330 -10.70 -18.07 -34.31
N SER A 331 -11.00 -16.77 -34.38
CA SER A 331 -10.61 -15.91 -35.54
C SER A 331 -10.63 -14.41 -35.12
N PRO A 332 -9.93 -13.50 -35.83
CA PRO A 332 -9.74 -12.09 -35.41
C PRO A 332 -10.66 -11.09 -36.13
N LEU A 333 -10.92 -9.93 -35.53
CA LEU A 333 -11.61 -8.81 -36.19
C LEU A 333 -10.96 -7.44 -35.91
N GLN A 334 -11.22 -6.51 -36.83
CA GLN A 334 -10.55 -5.22 -36.99
C GLN A 334 -11.03 -4.15 -36.00
N GLU A 335 -10.14 -3.20 -35.70
CA GLU A 335 -10.53 -1.93 -35.09
C GLU A 335 -11.41 -1.11 -36.05
N SER A 336 -12.56 -0.66 -35.55
CA SER A 336 -13.28 0.49 -36.10
C SER A 336 -13.71 1.37 -34.94
N VAL A 337 -13.22 2.62 -34.90
CA VAL A 337 -13.63 3.59 -33.88
C VAL A 337 -15.07 4.00 -34.15
N VAL A 338 -15.98 3.59 -33.28
CA VAL A 338 -17.37 4.08 -33.23
C VAL A 338 -17.45 5.11 -32.12
N GLU A 339 -17.98 6.30 -32.40
CA GLU A 339 -18.37 7.25 -31.35
C GLU A 339 -19.68 6.74 -30.72
N GLU A 340 -19.59 6.08 -29.57
CA GLU A 340 -20.77 5.58 -28.85
C GLU A 340 -21.55 6.72 -28.16
N GLU A 341 -22.88 6.67 -28.26
CA GLU A 341 -23.77 7.53 -27.49
C GLU A 341 -23.82 7.07 -26.02
N MET A 342 -23.58 8.00 -25.10
CA MET A 342 -23.52 7.70 -23.66
C MET A 342 -24.93 7.52 -23.07
N GLU A 343 -25.19 6.39 -22.41
CA GLU A 343 -26.44 6.14 -21.69
C GLU A 343 -26.57 7.06 -20.46
N TRP A 344 -27.59 7.91 -20.48
CA TRP A 344 -27.81 8.98 -19.49
C TRP A 344 -28.13 8.48 -18.08
N GLU A 345 -28.55 7.22 -17.95
CA GLU A 345 -28.94 6.61 -16.67
C GLU A 345 -27.74 6.06 -15.89
N ASN A 346 -26.53 6.10 -16.45
CA ASN A 346 -25.34 5.43 -15.92
C ASN A 346 -24.13 6.35 -15.63
N LEU A 347 -24.32 7.68 -15.61
CA LEU A 347 -23.27 8.63 -15.19
C LEU A 347 -22.69 8.25 -13.81
N GLY A 348 -21.39 8.46 -13.61
CA GLY A 348 -20.66 8.14 -12.39
C GLY A 348 -19.22 8.63 -12.46
N PHE A 349 -18.48 8.49 -11.35
CA PHE A 349 -17.07 8.90 -11.24
C PHE A 349 -16.14 7.94 -12.01
N GLY A 350 -16.12 8.10 -13.34
CA GLY A 350 -15.25 7.35 -14.25
C GLY A 350 -13.94 8.07 -14.55
N LEU A 351 -12.84 7.33 -14.66
CA LEU A 351 -11.52 7.89 -14.89
C LEU A 351 -11.22 8.02 -16.40
N GLU A 352 -11.52 9.19 -16.98
CA GLU A 352 -11.11 9.51 -18.35
C GLU A 352 -9.63 9.92 -18.40
N GLN A 353 -8.83 9.24 -19.22
CA GLN A 353 -7.44 9.67 -19.49
C GLN A 353 -7.43 11.04 -20.20
N THR A 354 -6.60 11.96 -19.69
CA THR A 354 -6.39 13.30 -20.27
C THR A 354 -5.16 13.34 -21.18
N ASP A 355 -4.92 14.47 -21.86
CA ASP A 355 -3.82 14.58 -22.84
C ASP A 355 -2.43 14.75 -22.20
N TYR A 356 -2.39 15.44 -21.06
CA TYR A 356 -1.15 15.92 -20.45
C TYR A 356 -1.13 15.67 -18.95
N MET A 357 0.06 15.42 -18.41
CA MET A 357 0.33 15.36 -16.98
C MET A 357 1.48 16.30 -16.63
N TYR A 358 1.50 16.81 -15.40
CA TYR A 358 2.63 17.57 -14.88
C TYR A 358 3.42 16.69 -13.90
N VAL A 359 4.71 16.55 -14.14
CA VAL A 359 5.62 15.72 -13.32
C VAL A 359 6.67 16.61 -12.68
N MET A 360 6.96 16.37 -11.41
CA MET A 360 8.00 17.07 -10.65
C MET A 360 8.71 16.04 -9.78
N LYS A 361 10.03 16.18 -9.62
CA LYS A 361 10.86 15.26 -8.84
C LYS A 361 11.44 15.99 -7.64
N CYS A 362 11.62 15.28 -6.55
CA CYS A 362 12.44 15.71 -5.42
C CYS A 362 13.84 15.14 -5.62
N GLY A 363 14.88 15.94 -5.38
CA GLY A 363 16.27 15.49 -5.41
C GLY A 363 16.58 14.55 -4.23
N GLU A 364 17.48 13.59 -4.43
CA GLU A 364 17.88 12.61 -3.42
C GLU A 364 18.96 13.15 -2.44
N GLU A 365 19.64 14.25 -2.79
CA GLU A 365 20.76 14.81 -2.01
C GLU A 365 20.41 16.11 -1.26
N ASP A 366 19.47 16.90 -1.79
CA ASP A 366 19.12 18.24 -1.31
C ASP A 366 17.68 18.34 -0.75
N ASP A 367 16.86 17.30 -0.90
CA ASP A 367 15.43 17.28 -0.55
C ASP A 367 14.60 18.40 -1.23
N GLU A 368 15.11 19.01 -2.31
CA GLU A 368 14.42 20.08 -3.04
C GLU A 368 13.66 19.55 -4.27
N PHE A 369 12.51 20.16 -4.55
CA PHE A 369 11.73 19.85 -5.76
C PHE A 369 12.26 20.60 -6.98
N GLU A 370 12.69 19.85 -8.00
CA GLU A 370 13.09 20.35 -9.31
C GLU A 370 11.99 21.18 -9.99
N ALA A 371 12.36 21.97 -11.01
CA ALA A 371 11.39 22.63 -11.87
C ALA A 371 10.59 21.59 -12.69
N GLY A 372 9.36 21.31 -12.26
CA GLY A 372 8.50 20.33 -12.91
C GLY A 372 8.13 20.65 -14.37
N GLN A 373 7.73 19.62 -15.11
CA GLN A 373 7.47 19.68 -16.54
C GLN A 373 6.06 19.17 -16.89
N LEU A 374 5.38 19.91 -17.76
CA LEU A 374 4.20 19.40 -18.47
C LEU A 374 4.64 18.45 -19.60
N SER A 375 4.13 17.23 -19.57
CA SER A 375 4.39 16.15 -20.53
C SER A 375 3.08 15.58 -21.05
N ARG A 376 3.12 14.79 -22.14
CA ARG A 376 1.94 14.00 -22.54
C ARG A 376 1.63 12.97 -21.45
N PHE A 377 0.36 12.69 -21.22
CA PHE A 377 -0.03 11.61 -20.33
C PHE A 377 0.55 10.28 -20.84
N GLY A 378 1.16 9.54 -19.92
CA GLY A 378 1.75 8.23 -20.16
C GLY A 378 2.07 7.57 -18.83
N ASN A 379 2.48 6.30 -18.87
CA ASN A 379 2.91 5.61 -17.67
C ASN A 379 4.15 6.30 -17.06
N ILE A 380 4.24 6.27 -15.73
CA ILE A 380 5.46 6.60 -15.00
C ILE A 380 6.24 5.32 -14.71
N GLU A 381 7.56 5.44 -14.74
CA GLU A 381 8.50 4.38 -14.46
C GLU A 381 8.85 4.40 -12.95
N LEU A 382 8.66 3.27 -12.26
CA LEU A 382 8.85 3.13 -10.82
C LEU A 382 9.66 1.88 -10.48
N ASN A 383 10.59 1.99 -9.52
CA ASN A 383 11.29 0.83 -8.99
C ASN A 383 10.30 -0.09 -8.25
N PRO A 384 10.31 -1.43 -8.45
CA PRO A 384 9.43 -2.36 -7.72
C PRO A 384 9.52 -2.27 -6.20
N ALA A 385 10.65 -1.78 -5.68
CA ALA A 385 10.90 -1.59 -4.26
C ALA A 385 10.49 -0.20 -3.72
N ALA A 386 9.85 0.64 -4.53
CA ALA A 386 9.39 1.98 -4.12
C ALA A 386 8.45 1.91 -2.89
N GLY A 387 8.58 2.89 -1.99
CA GLY A 387 7.85 2.94 -0.72
C GLY A 387 6.33 2.89 -0.89
N VAL A 388 5.79 3.53 -1.93
CA VAL A 388 4.35 3.51 -2.26
C VAL A 388 3.83 2.11 -2.60
N LEU A 389 4.65 1.25 -3.21
CA LEU A 389 4.24 -0.09 -3.67
C LEU A 389 4.31 -1.16 -2.57
N ASN A 390 5.14 -0.93 -1.54
CA ASN A 390 5.45 -1.92 -0.51
C ASN A 390 4.95 -1.50 0.88
N TYR A 391 5.10 -0.22 1.24
CA TYR A 391 4.79 0.30 2.57
C TYR A 391 3.67 1.36 2.57
N GLY A 392 3.03 1.58 1.41
CA GLY A 392 1.95 2.56 1.26
C GLY A 392 2.40 4.02 1.45
N GLN A 393 3.70 4.31 1.33
CA GLN A 393 4.23 5.66 1.50
C GLN A 393 3.89 6.53 0.29
N GLY A 394 2.76 7.22 0.37
CA GLY A 394 2.25 8.13 -0.67
C GLY A 394 1.14 9.03 -0.14
N VAL A 395 0.92 10.16 -0.81
CA VAL A 395 -0.13 11.13 -0.52
C VAL A 395 -0.77 11.62 -1.81
N PHE A 396 -2.07 11.95 -1.76
CA PHE A 396 -2.82 12.45 -2.92
C PHE A 396 -3.64 13.69 -2.54
N GLU A 397 -4.11 14.42 -3.56
CA GLU A 397 -5.03 15.54 -3.39
C GLU A 397 -6.14 15.52 -4.44
N GLY A 398 -7.34 15.93 -4.02
CA GLY A 398 -8.50 16.09 -4.87
C GLY A 398 -8.80 17.57 -5.13
N THR A 399 -8.59 18.04 -6.36
CA THR A 399 -8.90 19.42 -6.76
C THR A 399 -9.61 19.46 -8.11
N LYS A 400 -10.42 20.50 -8.33
CA LYS A 400 -11.29 20.66 -9.50
C LYS A 400 -10.96 21.97 -10.23
N ALA A 401 -10.94 21.90 -11.56
CA ALA A 401 -10.83 23.06 -12.44
C ALA A 401 -12.19 23.35 -13.10
N TYR A 402 -12.55 24.62 -13.18
CA TYR A 402 -13.86 25.09 -13.65
C TYR A 402 -13.72 26.06 -14.79
N ARG A 403 -14.71 26.13 -15.68
CA ARG A 403 -14.84 27.23 -16.64
C ARG A 403 -15.74 28.33 -16.13
N SER A 404 -15.27 29.56 -16.30
CA SER A 404 -16.06 30.78 -16.10
C SER A 404 -17.02 31.03 -17.26
N GLY A 405 -18.01 31.90 -17.03
CA GLY A 405 -18.90 32.41 -18.08
C GLY A 405 -18.16 33.14 -19.22
N ASN A 406 -16.95 33.66 -18.97
CA ASN A 406 -16.10 34.26 -20.02
C ASN A 406 -15.19 33.25 -20.74
N GLY A 407 -15.31 31.95 -20.45
CA GLY A 407 -14.54 30.87 -21.08
C GLY A 407 -13.16 30.58 -20.45
N GLY A 408 -12.66 31.45 -19.55
CA GLY A 408 -11.44 31.23 -18.79
C GLY A 408 -11.55 30.07 -17.78
N LEU A 409 -10.42 29.60 -17.26
CA LEU A 409 -10.37 28.57 -16.21
C LEU A 409 -10.10 29.17 -14.82
N PHE A 410 -10.74 28.60 -13.81
CA PHE A 410 -10.50 28.90 -12.40
C PHE A 410 -10.29 27.61 -11.60
N LEU A 411 -9.39 27.66 -10.62
CA LEU A 411 -9.17 26.61 -9.62
C LEU A 411 -9.81 27.06 -8.31
N PHE A 412 -10.48 26.15 -7.60
CA PHE A 412 -11.05 26.47 -6.30
C PHE A 412 -10.08 26.12 -5.16
N ARG A 413 -9.70 27.13 -4.36
CA ARG A 413 -8.82 27.03 -3.18
C ARG A 413 -7.61 26.07 -3.33
N PRO A 414 -6.84 26.11 -4.45
CA PRO A 414 -5.72 25.19 -4.65
C PRO A 414 -4.60 25.35 -3.60
N ARG A 415 -4.56 26.49 -2.89
CA ARG A 415 -3.69 26.70 -1.73
C ARG A 415 -4.01 25.79 -0.55
N GLU A 416 -5.29 25.50 -0.28
CA GLU A 416 -5.68 24.61 0.81
C GLU A 416 -5.37 23.15 0.47
N ASN A 417 -5.59 22.75 -0.78
CA ASN A 417 -5.14 21.46 -1.29
C ASN A 417 -3.62 21.31 -1.09
N ALA A 418 -2.83 22.34 -1.44
CA ALA A 418 -1.39 22.33 -1.21
C ALA A 418 -1.02 22.17 0.27
N ILE A 419 -1.62 22.97 1.16
CA ILE A 419 -1.37 22.89 2.61
C ILE A 419 -1.75 21.50 3.16
N ARG A 420 -2.87 20.91 2.71
CA ARG A 420 -3.28 19.56 3.13
C ARG A 420 -2.37 18.47 2.59
N MET A 421 -1.82 18.63 1.37
CA MET A 421 -0.75 17.77 0.86
C MET A 421 0.51 17.84 1.73
N GLN A 422 0.92 19.04 2.16
CA GLN A 422 2.07 19.21 3.06
C GLN A 422 1.85 18.50 4.40
N ILE A 423 0.69 18.71 5.05
CA ILE A 423 0.29 18.01 6.29
C ILE A 423 0.24 16.49 6.10
N GLY A 424 -0.21 16.02 4.93
CA GLY A 424 -0.19 14.61 4.58
C GLY A 424 1.22 14.06 4.46
N ALA A 425 2.11 14.78 3.77
CA ALA A 425 3.50 14.39 3.55
C ALA A 425 4.27 14.33 4.87
N ASP A 426 4.11 15.32 5.75
CA ASP A 426 4.69 15.33 7.10
C ASP A 426 4.31 14.06 7.89
N ARG A 427 3.03 13.66 7.83
CA ARG A 427 2.53 12.42 8.49
C ARG A 427 3.11 11.15 7.88
N MET A 428 3.42 11.15 6.59
CA MET A 428 4.02 10.03 5.87
C MET A 428 5.56 10.07 5.85
N CYS A 429 6.17 11.03 6.56
CA CYS A 429 7.61 11.30 6.55
C CYS A 429 8.16 11.48 5.13
N MET A 430 7.49 12.29 4.32
CA MET A 430 7.80 12.60 2.92
C MET A 430 8.08 14.09 2.74
N GLN A 431 8.95 14.45 1.81
CA GLN A 431 9.05 15.83 1.33
C GLN A 431 7.78 16.23 0.56
N SER A 432 7.44 17.52 0.63
CA SER A 432 6.27 18.08 -0.06
C SER A 432 6.63 19.30 -0.91
N PRO A 433 5.94 19.50 -2.05
CA PRO A 433 6.14 20.69 -2.85
C PRO A 433 5.71 21.94 -2.07
N SER A 434 6.36 23.07 -2.34
CA SER A 434 5.85 24.36 -1.86
C SER A 434 4.45 24.63 -2.41
N VAL A 435 3.69 25.44 -1.68
CA VAL A 435 2.34 25.89 -2.08
C VAL A 435 2.33 26.46 -3.50
N ASP A 436 3.33 27.24 -3.88
CA ASP A 436 3.42 27.84 -5.20
C ASP A 436 3.77 26.83 -6.30
N GLN A 437 4.66 25.86 -6.03
CA GLN A 437 4.95 24.75 -6.95
C GLN A 437 3.70 23.89 -7.19
N PHE A 438 2.94 23.56 -6.14
CA PHE A 438 1.68 22.81 -6.25
C PHE A 438 0.65 23.59 -7.10
N ILE A 439 0.41 24.87 -6.77
CA ILE A 439 -0.55 25.71 -7.51
C ILE A 439 -0.11 25.85 -8.98
N HIS A 440 1.19 25.97 -9.25
CA HIS A 440 1.73 25.99 -10.61
C HIS A 440 1.41 24.68 -11.36
N ALA A 441 1.74 23.52 -10.78
CA ALA A 441 1.51 22.21 -11.36
C ALA A 441 0.03 21.97 -11.73
N VAL A 442 -0.88 22.27 -10.79
CA VAL A 442 -2.33 22.14 -11.01
C VAL A 442 -2.80 23.10 -12.11
N LYS A 443 -2.31 24.35 -12.11
CA LYS A 443 -2.66 25.36 -13.13
C LYS A 443 -2.22 24.94 -14.54
N GLN A 444 -0.98 24.45 -14.72
CA GLN A 444 -0.52 23.96 -16.01
C GLN A 444 -1.35 22.77 -16.50
N THR A 445 -1.57 21.79 -15.62
CA THR A 445 -2.37 20.59 -15.92
C THR A 445 -3.80 20.95 -16.35
N ALA A 446 -4.45 21.88 -15.63
CA ALA A 446 -5.80 22.34 -15.97
C ALA A 446 -5.86 23.09 -17.32
N LEU A 447 -4.89 23.98 -17.59
CA LEU A 447 -4.81 24.73 -18.85
C LEU A 447 -4.56 23.84 -20.07
N ALA A 448 -3.71 22.82 -19.91
CA ALA A 448 -3.41 21.82 -20.91
C ALA A 448 -4.65 20.95 -21.23
N ASN A 449 -5.32 20.45 -20.18
CA ASN A 449 -6.46 19.54 -20.29
C ASN A 449 -7.83 20.25 -20.36
N ARG A 450 -7.86 21.55 -20.69
CA ARG A 450 -9.06 22.41 -20.68
C ARG A 450 -10.26 21.92 -21.51
N ARG A 451 -10.09 20.93 -22.40
CA ARG A 451 -11.18 20.30 -23.17
C ARG A 451 -12.01 19.31 -22.34
N PHE A 452 -11.42 18.67 -21.33
CA PHE A 452 -12.09 17.69 -20.48
C PHE A 452 -13.03 18.35 -19.45
N VAL A 453 -12.76 19.61 -19.08
CA VAL A 453 -13.51 20.45 -18.12
C VAL A 453 -14.97 20.77 -18.55
N LEU A 454 -15.51 20.14 -19.60
CA LEU A 454 -16.80 20.51 -20.19
C LEU A 454 -17.77 19.40 -20.58
N LYS A 455 -17.41 18.11 -20.67
CA LYS A 455 -18.30 17.11 -21.32
C LYS A 455 -19.72 17.07 -20.73
N ALA A 456 -19.87 16.89 -19.41
CA ALA A 456 -21.18 16.83 -18.75
C ALA A 456 -21.90 18.20 -18.78
N MET A 457 -21.26 19.25 -18.25
CA MET A 457 -21.84 20.59 -18.13
C MET A 457 -22.21 21.24 -19.48
N LYS A 458 -21.42 21.02 -20.54
CA LYS A 458 -21.76 21.52 -21.87
C LYS A 458 -22.98 20.79 -22.42
N ARG A 459 -23.01 19.45 -22.36
CA ARG A 459 -24.15 18.64 -22.86
C ARG A 459 -25.45 18.92 -22.09
N ALA A 460 -25.37 19.26 -20.80
CA ALA A 460 -26.52 19.72 -20.02
C ALA A 460 -27.06 21.07 -20.54
N LYS A 461 -26.17 22.04 -20.76
CA LYS A 461 -26.51 23.36 -21.34
C LYS A 461 -27.03 23.28 -22.77
N ASP A 462 -26.45 22.41 -23.59
CA ASP A 462 -26.92 22.14 -24.96
C ASP A 462 -28.36 21.54 -24.97
N LYS A 463 -28.79 20.90 -23.87
CA LYS A 463 -30.16 20.42 -23.63
C LYS A 463 -31.06 21.39 -22.84
N GLY A 464 -30.60 22.60 -22.54
CA GLY A 464 -31.37 23.64 -21.84
C GLY A 464 -31.33 23.59 -20.31
N PHE A 465 -30.51 22.72 -19.71
CA PHE A 465 -30.30 22.68 -18.26
C PHE A 465 -29.17 23.62 -17.82
N SER A 466 -29.28 24.22 -16.63
CA SER A 466 -28.25 25.10 -16.07
C SER A 466 -27.03 24.34 -15.56
N ASP A 467 -27.25 23.15 -15.00
CA ASP A 467 -26.27 22.39 -14.21
C ASP A 467 -26.50 20.86 -14.27
N VAL A 468 -25.65 20.07 -13.61
CA VAL A 468 -25.70 18.60 -13.55
C VAL A 468 -25.73 18.11 -12.10
N LEU A 469 -26.72 17.28 -11.75
CA LEU A 469 -26.74 16.51 -10.50
C LEU A 469 -26.05 15.15 -10.71
N TYR A 470 -25.11 14.80 -9.84
CA TYR A 470 -24.45 13.48 -9.81
C TYR A 470 -25.14 12.55 -8.81
N LEU A 471 -25.15 11.26 -9.15
CA LEU A 471 -25.61 10.16 -8.31
C LEU A 471 -24.43 9.21 -8.02
N ASP A 472 -24.49 8.49 -6.89
CA ASP A 472 -23.48 7.49 -6.50
C ASP A 472 -23.22 6.52 -7.66
N ALA A 473 -21.94 6.29 -7.93
CA ALA A 473 -21.50 5.56 -9.10
C ALA A 473 -21.88 4.07 -9.07
N ASN A 474 -22.11 3.49 -7.88
CA ASN A 474 -22.36 2.07 -7.66
C ASN A 474 -23.87 1.75 -7.72
N ASN A 475 -24.69 2.54 -7.04
CA ASN A 475 -26.12 2.31 -6.86
C ASN A 475 -27.00 3.13 -7.82
N LYS A 476 -26.44 4.15 -8.48
CA LYS A 476 -27.11 5.02 -9.47
C LYS A 476 -28.40 5.68 -8.95
N ARG A 477 -28.48 5.92 -7.64
CA ARG A 477 -29.72 6.28 -6.95
C ARG A 477 -29.53 7.38 -5.91
N ASP A 478 -28.53 7.26 -5.04
CA ASP A 478 -28.28 8.27 -4.01
C ASP A 478 -27.58 9.49 -4.62
N ILE A 479 -27.93 10.69 -4.18
CA ILE A 479 -27.36 11.93 -4.71
C ILE A 479 -25.99 12.24 -4.08
N GLU A 480 -25.07 12.83 -4.84
CA GLU A 480 -23.74 13.25 -4.35
C GLU A 480 -23.57 14.78 -4.37
N GLU A 481 -23.44 15.37 -5.55
CA GLU A 481 -23.13 16.79 -5.74
C GLU A 481 -23.86 17.36 -6.98
N VAL A 482 -24.12 18.68 -6.97
CA VAL A 482 -24.49 19.42 -8.19
C VAL A 482 -23.22 20.01 -8.78
N SER A 483 -22.60 19.28 -9.70
CA SER A 483 -21.38 19.64 -10.47
C SER A 483 -20.15 19.98 -9.63
N ALA A 484 -20.11 21.20 -9.09
CA ALA A 484 -19.03 21.79 -8.30
C ALA A 484 -19.41 21.99 -6.82
N SER A 485 -20.67 21.75 -6.49
CA SER A 485 -21.34 22.24 -5.28
C SER A 485 -21.95 21.09 -4.51
N ASN A 486 -21.80 21.10 -3.18
CA ASN A 486 -22.51 20.17 -2.32
C ASN A 486 -24.02 20.47 -2.40
N VAL A 487 -24.85 19.44 -2.40
CA VAL A 487 -26.31 19.57 -2.47
C VAL A 487 -26.94 19.42 -1.08
N PHE A 488 -27.99 20.19 -0.84
CA PHE A 488 -28.81 20.17 0.35
C PHE A 488 -30.28 20.06 -0.03
N MET A 489 -30.99 19.24 0.74
CA MET A 489 -32.43 19.06 0.68
C MET A 489 -33.06 19.67 1.93
N LEU A 490 -34.17 20.40 1.78
CA LEU A 490 -35.06 20.77 2.87
C LEU A 490 -36.39 20.05 2.66
N LYS A 491 -36.84 19.26 3.65
CA LYS A 491 -38.13 18.58 3.64
C LYS A 491 -38.69 18.54 5.07
N ASP A 492 -39.95 18.92 5.28
CA ASP A 492 -40.60 18.92 6.61
C ASP A 492 -39.79 19.69 7.68
N ASN A 493 -39.17 20.81 7.28
CA ASN A 493 -38.24 21.63 8.09
C ASN A 493 -36.92 20.94 8.52
N VAL A 494 -36.62 19.75 7.98
CA VAL A 494 -35.35 19.03 8.14
C VAL A 494 -34.42 19.34 6.97
N ILE A 495 -33.17 19.73 7.26
CA ILE A 495 -32.12 19.89 6.26
C ILE A 495 -31.29 18.60 6.21
N SER A 496 -31.15 18.00 5.03
CA SER A 496 -30.30 16.82 4.82
C SER A 496 -29.27 17.09 3.72
N THR A 497 -28.08 16.49 3.84
CA THR A 497 -27.03 16.55 2.80
C THR A 497 -26.25 15.22 2.74
N PRO A 498 -25.77 14.79 1.57
CA PRO A 498 -24.95 13.58 1.44
C PRO A 498 -23.68 13.65 2.32
N PRO A 499 -23.29 12.55 2.99
CA PRO A 499 -22.16 12.53 3.92
C PRO A 499 -20.82 12.55 3.16
N THR A 500 -19.78 13.08 3.80
CA THR A 500 -18.46 13.30 3.18
C THR A 500 -17.48 12.14 3.34
N ASN A 501 -17.94 11.00 3.86
CA ASN A 501 -17.16 9.78 4.06
C ASN A 501 -17.07 8.92 2.79
N GLY A 502 -16.62 9.52 1.67
CA GLY A 502 -16.53 8.83 0.38
C GLY A 502 -16.06 9.72 -0.77
N THR A 503 -16.86 9.73 -1.85
CA THR A 503 -16.62 10.45 -3.12
C THR A 503 -16.88 11.96 -3.06
N ILE A 504 -17.69 12.41 -2.09
CA ILE A 504 -18.18 13.79 -1.95
C ILE A 504 -17.15 14.66 -1.24
N LEU A 505 -16.88 15.87 -1.76
CA LEU A 505 -15.91 16.78 -1.18
C LEU A 505 -16.44 17.43 0.11
N GLU A 506 -15.65 17.44 1.19
CA GLU A 506 -15.94 18.22 2.40
C GLU A 506 -15.81 19.73 2.13
N GLY A 507 -16.87 20.32 1.56
CA GLY A 507 -16.90 21.73 1.20
C GLY A 507 -16.88 22.64 2.44
N ILE A 508 -15.99 23.63 2.45
CA ILE A 508 -15.92 24.60 3.55
C ILE A 508 -17.20 25.45 3.62
N THR A 509 -17.79 25.80 2.47
CA THR A 509 -19.10 26.48 2.44
C THR A 509 -20.24 25.56 2.92
N ARG A 510 -20.19 24.25 2.60
CA ARG A 510 -21.11 23.24 3.17
C ARG A 510 -21.02 23.25 4.71
N LYS A 511 -19.81 23.21 5.27
CA LYS A 511 -19.57 23.29 6.72
C LYS A 511 -20.12 24.56 7.35
N SER A 512 -19.80 25.74 6.80
CA SER A 512 -20.36 27.01 7.28
C SER A 512 -21.89 27.05 7.21
N ILE A 513 -22.52 26.43 6.21
CA ILE A 513 -23.98 26.37 6.10
C ILE A 513 -24.59 25.40 7.13
N MET A 514 -23.94 24.27 7.44
CA MET A 514 -24.36 23.40 8.54
C MET A 514 -24.24 24.11 9.91
N ASP A 515 -23.15 24.84 10.15
CA ASP A 515 -22.96 25.64 11.36
C ASP A 515 -23.98 26.79 11.48
N ILE A 516 -24.26 27.51 10.38
CA ILE A 516 -25.29 28.56 10.36
C ILE A 516 -26.69 27.97 10.56
N ALA A 517 -26.95 26.76 10.05
CA ALA A 517 -28.22 26.07 10.30
C ALA A 517 -28.43 25.87 11.81
N GLN A 518 -27.41 25.40 12.55
CA GLN A 518 -27.44 25.31 14.03
C GLN A 518 -27.81 26.65 14.66
N ASP A 519 -27.09 27.71 14.29
CA ASP A 519 -27.22 29.04 14.89
C ASP A 519 -28.60 29.68 14.61
N LEU A 520 -29.27 29.29 13.52
CA LEU A 520 -30.63 29.71 13.17
C LEU A 520 -31.74 28.82 13.76
N GLY A 521 -31.38 27.80 14.56
CA GLY A 521 -32.32 26.89 15.20
C GLY A 521 -32.76 25.70 14.35
N TYR A 522 -32.14 25.46 13.19
CA TYR A 522 -32.21 24.16 12.52
C TYR A 522 -31.27 23.21 13.28
N GLN A 523 -31.83 22.32 14.10
CA GLN A 523 -31.05 21.55 15.06
C GLN A 523 -30.18 20.49 14.37
N VAL A 524 -28.84 20.59 14.46
CA VAL A 524 -27.93 19.54 14.02
C VAL A 524 -27.67 18.57 15.16
N TYR A 525 -27.89 17.27 14.93
CA TYR A 525 -27.29 16.24 15.77
C TYR A 525 -26.82 15.07 14.89
N ILE A 526 -25.75 14.42 15.32
CA ILE A 526 -25.23 13.22 14.68
C ILE A 526 -25.77 12.01 15.44
N LEU A 527 -26.70 11.30 14.81
CA LEU A 527 -27.28 9.99 15.14
C LEU A 527 -28.33 9.90 16.27
N SER A 528 -29.43 9.24 15.87
CA SER A 528 -30.54 8.66 16.65
C SER A 528 -31.58 9.60 17.27
N GLU A 529 -32.82 9.40 16.81
CA GLU A 529 -34.12 9.70 17.44
C GLU A 529 -34.30 11.11 18.06
N PHE A 530 -34.35 12.13 17.19
CA PHE A 530 -35.56 12.96 16.92
C PHE A 530 -35.16 14.35 16.34
N GLY A 531 -35.45 14.60 15.06
CA GLY A 531 -35.51 15.94 14.43
C GLY A 531 -34.18 16.68 14.23
N GLN A 532 -33.39 16.27 13.21
CA GLN A 532 -31.95 16.56 13.12
C GLN A 532 -31.55 17.01 11.71
N VAL A 533 -30.53 17.88 11.56
CA VAL A 533 -29.83 18.06 10.28
C VAL A 533 -29.01 16.80 10.02
N GLU A 534 -29.33 16.10 8.93
CA GLU A 534 -28.84 14.74 8.70
C GLU A 534 -27.80 14.69 7.58
N GLU A 535 -26.57 14.30 7.94
CA GLU A 535 -25.59 13.78 6.98
C GLU A 535 -25.93 12.31 6.67
N ARG A 536 -26.62 12.06 5.55
CA ARG A 536 -27.08 10.73 5.15
C ARG A 536 -27.22 10.57 3.64
N SER A 537 -27.25 9.33 3.16
CA SER A 537 -27.70 9.05 1.78
C SER A 537 -29.12 9.60 1.58
N ILE A 538 -29.31 10.31 0.47
CA ILE A 538 -30.60 10.84 0.02
C ILE A 538 -30.87 10.22 -1.35
N PRO A 539 -31.80 9.27 -1.48
CA PRO A 539 -32.21 8.73 -2.77
C PRO A 539 -32.82 9.84 -3.65
N ILE A 540 -32.59 9.76 -4.96
CA ILE A 540 -33.16 10.71 -5.93
C ILE A 540 -34.70 10.78 -5.86
N GLU A 541 -35.39 9.69 -5.52
CA GLU A 541 -36.84 9.72 -5.32
C GLU A 541 -37.26 10.64 -4.17
N GLU A 542 -36.46 10.70 -3.09
CA GLU A 542 -36.73 11.55 -1.93
C GLU A 542 -36.44 13.02 -2.23
N LEU A 543 -35.36 13.31 -2.97
CA LEU A 543 -35.02 14.67 -3.40
C LEU A 543 -36.11 15.26 -4.31
N LEU A 544 -36.78 14.45 -5.12
CA LEU A 544 -37.91 14.86 -5.96
C LEU A 544 -39.17 15.22 -5.15
N GLU A 545 -39.22 14.92 -3.86
CA GLU A 545 -40.31 15.27 -2.94
C GLU A 545 -39.93 16.39 -1.95
N ALA A 546 -38.78 17.05 -2.13
CA ALA A 546 -38.31 18.09 -1.22
C ALA A 546 -39.12 19.41 -1.32
N ASP A 547 -39.19 20.16 -0.22
CA ASP A 547 -39.78 21.50 -0.18
C ASP A 547 -38.87 22.53 -0.89
N GLU A 548 -37.58 22.50 -0.55
CA GLU A 548 -36.53 23.26 -1.22
C GLU A 548 -35.31 22.38 -1.50
N VAL A 549 -34.62 22.66 -2.61
CA VAL A 549 -33.28 22.13 -2.88
C VAL A 549 -32.35 23.31 -3.13
N PHE A 550 -31.16 23.29 -2.54
CA PHE A 550 -30.14 24.30 -2.75
C PHE A 550 -28.75 23.66 -2.80
N CYS A 551 -27.81 24.36 -3.43
CA CYS A 551 -26.43 23.92 -3.54
C CYS A 551 -25.48 24.96 -2.93
N THR A 552 -24.36 24.50 -2.37
CA THR A 552 -23.37 25.36 -1.74
C THR A 552 -21.98 25.12 -2.31
N GLY A 553 -21.22 26.18 -2.45
CA GLY A 553 -19.89 26.17 -3.04
C GLY A 553 -19.40 27.59 -3.24
N THR A 554 -18.10 27.85 -3.08
CA THR A 554 -17.62 29.23 -2.91
C THR A 554 -17.78 30.13 -4.15
N ALA A 555 -18.01 29.56 -5.34
CA ALA A 555 -18.36 30.35 -6.53
C ALA A 555 -19.84 30.78 -6.58
N VAL A 556 -20.73 30.08 -5.86
CA VAL A 556 -22.18 30.32 -5.80
C VAL A 556 -22.66 30.79 -4.42
N SER A 557 -21.78 30.79 -3.42
CA SER A 557 -22.10 30.83 -1.99
C SER A 557 -23.13 29.77 -1.61
N LEU A 558 -24.42 30.13 -1.71
CA LEU A 558 -25.56 29.24 -1.58
C LEU A 558 -26.57 29.64 -2.66
N ALA A 559 -26.89 28.73 -3.56
CA ALA A 559 -27.79 28.97 -4.68
C ALA A 559 -28.99 28.01 -4.69
N PRO A 560 -30.23 28.50 -4.88
CA PRO A 560 -31.42 27.67 -4.96
C PRO A 560 -31.49 26.88 -6.27
N VAL A 561 -32.06 25.69 -6.21
CA VAL A 561 -32.35 24.84 -7.37
C VAL A 561 -33.83 24.97 -7.71
N GLY A 562 -34.16 25.66 -8.80
CA GLY A 562 -35.55 25.91 -9.19
C GLY A 562 -36.29 24.69 -9.79
N SER A 563 -35.57 23.73 -10.37
CA SER A 563 -36.15 22.47 -10.84
C SER A 563 -35.09 21.39 -11.05
N ILE A 564 -35.44 20.13 -10.80
CA ILE A 564 -34.63 18.95 -11.15
C ILE A 564 -35.37 18.14 -12.21
N THR A 565 -34.64 17.53 -13.15
CA THR A 565 -35.19 16.63 -14.16
C THR A 565 -34.46 15.29 -14.10
N TYR A 566 -35.18 14.21 -13.82
CA TYR A 566 -34.65 12.85 -13.70
C TYR A 566 -35.50 11.88 -14.51
N LYS A 567 -34.86 11.07 -15.38
CA LYS A 567 -35.51 10.16 -16.35
C LYS A 567 -36.70 10.79 -17.11
N GLY A 568 -36.58 12.06 -17.48
CA GLY A 568 -37.63 12.84 -18.18
C GLY A 568 -38.74 13.42 -17.29
N ASN A 569 -38.84 13.01 -16.02
CA ASN A 569 -39.73 13.65 -15.05
C ASN A 569 -39.08 14.94 -14.52
N ARG A 570 -39.78 16.08 -14.61
CA ARG A 570 -39.30 17.39 -14.13
C ARG A 570 -40.14 17.86 -12.96
N VAL A 571 -39.49 18.04 -11.80
CA VAL A 571 -40.07 18.64 -10.60
C VAL A 571 -39.57 20.08 -10.48
N GLU A 572 -40.47 21.01 -10.19
CA GLU A 572 -40.15 22.42 -9.92
C GLU A 572 -40.30 22.70 -8.42
N TYR A 573 -39.28 23.32 -7.82
CA TYR A 573 -39.26 23.67 -6.40
C TYR A 573 -39.69 25.12 -6.21
N LYS A 574 -40.48 25.39 -5.16
CA LYS A 574 -40.94 26.75 -4.87
C LYS A 574 -39.88 27.48 -4.04
N MET A 575 -39.40 28.60 -4.54
CA MET A 575 -38.62 29.53 -3.74
C MET A 575 -39.49 30.15 -2.65
N SER A 576 -39.37 29.64 -1.42
CA SER A 576 -39.94 30.30 -0.24
C SER A 576 -39.14 31.56 0.08
N THR A 577 -39.83 32.65 0.38
CA THR A 577 -39.21 33.84 0.99
C THR A 577 -39.01 33.70 2.50
N GLU A 578 -39.56 32.64 3.10
CA GLU A 578 -39.65 32.47 4.56
C GLU A 578 -38.79 31.32 5.12
N LEU A 579 -38.23 30.45 4.28
CA LEU A 579 -37.53 29.23 4.73
C LEU A 579 -36.14 29.05 4.09
N GLY A 580 -35.38 28.14 4.71
CA GLY A 580 -34.15 27.53 4.19
C GLY A 580 -33.17 28.47 3.51
N CYS A 581 -33.10 28.33 2.18
CA CYS A 581 -32.05 28.84 1.31
C CYS A 581 -31.72 30.32 1.54
N LEU A 582 -32.74 31.20 1.51
CA LEU A 582 -32.51 32.65 1.58
C LEU A 582 -32.05 33.12 2.96
N LYS A 583 -32.51 32.48 4.04
CA LYS A 583 -32.07 32.78 5.42
C LYS A 583 -30.62 32.38 5.63
N LEU A 584 -30.26 31.17 5.22
CA LEU A 584 -28.89 30.63 5.28
C LEU A 584 -27.91 31.50 4.47
N HIS A 585 -28.28 31.85 3.23
CA HIS A 585 -27.49 32.75 2.39
C HIS A 585 -27.30 34.14 3.02
N SER A 586 -28.38 34.76 3.50
CA SER A 586 -28.32 36.11 4.09
C SER A 586 -27.45 36.15 5.35
N ARG A 587 -27.53 35.11 6.19
CA ARG A 587 -26.70 34.98 7.40
C ARG A 587 -25.23 34.74 7.04
N LEU A 588 -24.93 33.90 6.06
CA LEU A 588 -23.56 33.66 5.58
C LEU A 588 -22.93 34.94 5.01
N VAL A 589 -23.64 35.65 4.12
CA VAL A 589 -23.14 36.87 3.50
C VAL A 589 -23.00 38.00 4.51
N GLY A 590 -23.93 38.12 5.47
CA GLY A 590 -23.82 39.11 6.55
C GLY A 590 -22.57 38.89 7.42
N ILE A 591 -22.23 37.64 7.75
CA ILE A 591 -20.97 37.32 8.44
C ILE A 591 -19.79 37.65 7.53
N GLN A 592 -19.76 37.19 6.27
CA GLN A 592 -18.68 37.47 5.31
C GLN A 592 -18.37 38.96 5.10
N ARG A 593 -19.34 39.85 5.36
CA ARG A 593 -19.20 41.31 5.24
C ARG A 593 -18.92 42.03 6.57
N GLY A 594 -18.92 41.32 7.70
CA GLY A 594 -18.89 41.93 9.02
C GLY A 594 -20.17 42.70 9.40
N GLU A 595 -21.26 42.50 8.67
CA GLU A 595 -22.60 43.04 8.98
C GLU A 595 -23.27 42.26 10.13
N ILE A 596 -22.81 41.02 10.38
CA ILE A 596 -23.25 40.13 11.46
C ILE A 596 -22.01 39.66 12.23
N GLU A 597 -22.12 39.61 13.56
CA GLU A 597 -21.07 39.13 14.46
C GLU A 597 -20.62 37.71 14.11
N ASP A 598 -19.31 37.53 13.98
CA ASP A 598 -18.66 36.25 13.76
C ASP A 598 -18.35 35.57 15.10
N SER A 599 -19.34 34.87 15.64
CA SER A 599 -19.24 34.12 16.90
C SER A 599 -18.30 32.91 16.84
N ARG A 600 -17.80 32.53 15.65
CA ARG A 600 -17.05 31.29 15.40
C ARG A 600 -15.62 31.53 14.88
N GLY A 601 -15.20 32.79 14.73
CA GLY A 601 -13.83 33.14 14.33
C GLY A 601 -13.48 32.76 12.88
N TRP A 602 -14.47 32.78 11.98
CA TRP A 602 -14.30 32.52 10.56
C TRP A 602 -13.65 33.68 9.78
N LEU A 603 -13.74 34.90 10.30
CA LEU A 603 -13.18 36.11 9.72
C LEU A 603 -11.79 36.38 10.30
N VAL A 604 -10.78 36.39 9.43
CA VAL A 604 -9.44 36.88 9.78
C VAL A 604 -9.30 38.30 9.25
N GLN A 605 -9.07 39.26 10.14
CA GLN A 605 -8.73 40.63 9.78
C GLN A 605 -7.34 40.66 9.14
N ILE A 606 -7.21 41.27 7.96
CA ILE A 606 -5.98 41.28 7.15
C ILE A 606 -5.19 42.60 7.32
N GLU A 607 -5.87 43.68 7.69
CA GLU A 607 -5.32 44.96 8.17
C GLU A 607 -6.05 45.42 9.43
#